data_AF-A0A9W9ZQC3-F1
#
_entry.id   AF-A0A9W9ZQC3-F1
#
_cell.length_a   1.000
_cell.length_b   1.000
_cell.length_c   1.000
_cell.angle_alpha   90.00
_cell.angle_beta   90.00
_cell.angle_gamma   90.00
#
_symmetry.space_group_name_H-M   'P 1'
#
loop_
_entity.id
_entity.type
_entity.pdbx_description
1 polymer ?
#
loop_
_entity_poly.entity_id
_entity_poly.type
_entity_poly.pdbx_seq_one_letter_code
_entity_poly.pdbx_strand_id
1 'polypeptide(L)'
;MAHSSLKRDNEDNSSKLSPVKTRRSIGESIEKNDEQCFFCDQTDGNLHKASTLEIDNKVRKYATELHDTKLLSKLAGGDMIAIEATYHTKCLVAFYNRARQKYSTENAEHQSASRLHAIAFAQLVCYIEGFRECDKTVPVFPLVELSKMYSSILEDLGVDQTARVHTMRLKEKLEADIPDLISYKQGRDIVLAFDQHMGDVIMKACERDNDSEALHLARAARIIRREIFNHHNKLFDGSFPRNCQQPW
;
A
#
# COMPACT_ATOMS: atom_id res chain seq x y z
N MET A 1 42.83 54.58 -43.13
CA MET A 1 42.08 53.58 -42.34
C MET A 1 41.32 52.70 -43.31
N ALA A 2 41.50 51.38 -43.19
CA ALA A 2 40.79 50.27 -43.86
C ALA A 2 40.88 50.12 -45.40
N HIS A 3 41.63 49.08 -45.78
CA HIS A 3 41.69 48.28 -47.02
C HIS A 3 40.30 47.71 -47.44
N SER A 4 40.00 47.19 -48.65
CA SER A 4 40.71 46.93 -49.91
C SER A 4 39.68 46.57 -51.00
N SER A 5 39.96 46.94 -52.25
CA SER A 5 39.34 46.40 -53.46
C SER A 5 40.40 45.66 -54.29
N LEU A 6 39.95 44.62 -54.99
CA LEU A 6 40.50 44.03 -56.22
C LEU A 6 41.84 43.25 -56.17
N LYS A 7 41.70 41.93 -56.27
CA LYS A 7 42.11 41.04 -57.40
C LYS A 7 43.54 41.16 -57.97
N ARG A 8 44.16 39.97 -58.18
CA ARG A 8 45.32 39.57 -59.04
C ARG A 8 46.67 39.44 -58.32
N ASP A 9 47.56 38.44 -58.51
CA ASP A 9 47.75 37.35 -59.49
C ASP A 9 48.63 36.21 -58.89
N ASN A 10 48.67 35.09 -59.64
CA ASN A 10 49.79 34.17 -59.89
C ASN A 10 50.09 32.92 -59.02
N GLU A 11 49.95 31.77 -59.70
CA GLU A 11 50.92 30.65 -59.91
C GLU A 11 51.91 30.35 -58.75
N ASP A 12 52.05 29.11 -58.26
CA ASP A 12 52.53 28.01 -59.08
C ASP A 12 52.19 26.60 -58.52
N ASN A 13 52.27 25.69 -59.47
CA ASN A 13 52.06 24.25 -59.52
C ASN A 13 52.85 23.40 -58.49
N SER A 14 52.20 22.40 -57.89
CA SER A 14 52.78 21.04 -57.83
C SER A 14 51.73 20.00 -57.41
N SER A 15 51.23 19.29 -58.41
CA SER A 15 50.97 17.84 -58.42
C SER A 15 50.83 17.10 -57.07
N LYS A 16 49.60 16.64 -56.77
CA LYS A 16 49.23 15.21 -56.62
C LYS A 16 47.76 15.10 -56.19
N LEU A 17 46.91 14.70 -57.14
CA LEU A 17 45.53 14.32 -56.91
C LEU A 17 45.47 13.07 -56.00
N SER A 18 44.88 13.22 -54.82
CA SER A 18 44.32 12.12 -54.05
C SER A 18 42.86 12.46 -53.75
N PRO A 19 41.88 11.56 -53.98
CA PRO A 19 40.48 11.93 -53.82
C PRO A 19 40.19 12.17 -52.34
N VAL A 20 39.76 13.40 -52.05
CA VAL A 20 39.17 13.81 -50.78
C VAL A 20 38.05 12.83 -50.42
N LYS A 21 38.11 12.29 -49.19
CA LYS A 21 37.08 11.44 -48.57
C LYS A 21 35.74 12.16 -48.62
N THR A 22 34.93 11.79 -49.62
CA THR A 22 33.53 12.19 -49.74
C THR A 22 32.69 11.11 -49.06
N ARG A 23 31.61 11.56 -48.42
CA ARG A 23 30.63 10.81 -47.62
C ARG A 23 30.47 9.35 -48.04
N ARG A 24 30.50 8.45 -47.04
CA ARG A 24 30.15 7.04 -47.18
C ARG A 24 28.84 6.92 -47.97
N SER A 25 28.93 6.30 -49.13
CA SER A 25 27.81 5.66 -49.78
C SER A 25 27.10 4.79 -48.75
N ILE A 26 25.83 5.11 -48.52
CA ILE A 26 24.86 4.16 -47.98
C ILE A 26 24.95 2.95 -48.91
N GLY A 27 25.36 1.82 -48.33
CA GLY A 27 25.31 0.54 -49.01
C GLY A 27 23.88 0.35 -49.48
N GLU A 28 23.73 0.27 -50.79
CA GLU A 28 22.51 -0.17 -51.45
C GLU A 28 22.39 -1.67 -51.18
N SER A 29 21.98 -2.00 -49.94
CA SER A 29 21.41 -3.30 -49.63
C SER A 29 19.98 -3.26 -50.15
N ILE A 30 19.78 -3.61 -51.42
CA ILE A 30 18.49 -4.13 -51.86
C ILE A 30 18.34 -5.49 -51.18
N GLU A 31 18.07 -5.48 -49.88
CA GLU A 31 17.43 -6.61 -49.24
C GLU A 31 16.02 -6.63 -49.80
N LYS A 32 15.67 -7.71 -50.50
CA LYS A 32 14.27 -7.98 -50.82
C LYS A 32 13.51 -7.86 -49.51
N ASN A 33 12.64 -6.86 -49.42
CA ASN A 33 11.80 -6.63 -48.26
C ASN A 33 10.77 -7.75 -48.27
N ASP A 34 11.17 -8.94 -47.80
CA ASP A 34 10.24 -10.03 -47.58
C ASP A 34 9.31 -9.51 -46.49
N GLU A 35 8.09 -9.10 -46.87
CA GLU A 35 7.09 -8.58 -45.96
C GLU A 35 6.95 -9.59 -44.81
N GLN A 36 7.36 -9.21 -43.58
CA GLN A 36 7.30 -10.07 -42.40
C GLN A 36 6.13 -9.65 -41.52
N CYS A 37 5.42 -10.62 -40.94
CA CYS A 37 4.39 -10.35 -39.97
C CYS A 37 4.95 -9.63 -38.73
N PHE A 38 4.40 -8.46 -38.44
CA PHE A 38 4.77 -7.59 -37.34
C PHE A 38 4.73 -8.27 -35.96
N PHE A 39 3.91 -9.31 -35.78
CA PHE A 39 3.72 -10.00 -34.52
C PHE A 39 4.57 -11.27 -34.36
N CYS A 40 4.74 -12.08 -35.42
CA CYS A 40 5.44 -13.37 -35.34
C CYS A 40 6.77 -13.43 -36.12
N ASP A 41 7.13 -12.38 -36.85
CA ASP A 41 8.36 -12.27 -37.67
C ASP A 41 8.44 -13.32 -38.80
N GLN A 42 7.33 -13.94 -39.18
CA GLN A 42 7.27 -14.90 -40.28
C GLN A 42 6.80 -14.24 -41.59
N THR A 43 7.34 -14.70 -42.72
CA THR A 43 7.03 -14.23 -44.08
C THR A 43 5.99 -15.07 -44.82
N ASP A 44 5.45 -16.11 -44.16
CA ASP A 44 4.51 -17.04 -44.77
C ASP A 44 3.07 -16.53 -44.71
N GLY A 45 2.18 -17.05 -45.56
CA GLY A 45 0.75 -16.78 -45.50
C GLY A 45 0.31 -15.39 -46.00
N ASN A 46 -0.97 -15.07 -45.79
CA ASN A 46 -1.57 -13.82 -46.27
C ASN A 46 -1.32 -12.68 -45.27
N LEU A 47 -0.49 -11.73 -45.67
CA LEU A 47 -0.13 -10.56 -44.89
C LEU A 47 -1.01 -9.36 -45.25
N HIS A 48 -1.51 -8.67 -44.22
CA HIS A 48 -2.30 -7.46 -44.37
C HIS A 48 -1.47 -6.24 -43.98
N LYS A 49 -1.56 -5.18 -44.76
CA LYS A 49 -0.92 -3.89 -44.43
C LYS A 49 -1.73 -3.14 -43.39
N ALA A 50 -1.06 -2.55 -42.41
CA ALA A 50 -1.68 -1.60 -41.50
C ALA A 50 -2.11 -0.35 -42.27
N SER A 51 -3.41 -0.05 -42.23
CA SER A 51 -4.01 1.02 -43.02
C SER A 51 -4.73 2.08 -42.16
N THR A 52 -4.79 1.89 -40.84
CA THR A 52 -5.49 2.80 -39.92
C THR A 52 -4.69 3.04 -38.65
N LEU A 53 -4.70 4.29 -38.18
CA LEU A 53 -4.11 4.68 -36.89
C LEU A 53 -4.83 4.02 -35.71
N GLU A 54 -6.09 3.60 -35.89
CA GLU A 54 -6.83 2.87 -34.86
C GLU A 54 -6.19 1.52 -34.51
N ILE A 55 -5.64 0.82 -35.51
CA ILE A 55 -4.91 -0.44 -35.28
C ILE A 55 -3.65 -0.15 -34.48
N ASP A 56 -2.85 0.85 -34.86
CA ASP A 56 -1.65 1.26 -34.11
C ASP A 56 -2.01 1.61 -32.66
N ASN A 57 -2.98 2.49 -32.46
CA ASN A 57 -3.40 2.95 -31.13
C ASN A 57 -3.79 1.77 -30.23
N LYS A 58 -4.57 0.81 -30.74
CA LYS A 58 -4.96 -0.39 -29.99
C LYS A 58 -3.77 -1.30 -29.72
N VAL A 59 -2.91 -1.53 -30.71
CA VAL A 59 -1.73 -2.39 -30.57
C VAL A 59 -0.76 -1.80 -29.56
N ARG A 60 -0.47 -0.50 -29.65
CA ARG A 60 0.40 0.25 -28.73
C ARG A 60 -0.15 0.26 -27.31
N LYS A 61 -1.45 0.50 -27.14
CA LYS A 61 -2.12 0.43 -25.84
C LYS A 61 -1.92 -0.95 -25.20
N TYR A 62 -2.31 -2.02 -25.89
CA TYR A 62 -2.20 -3.37 -25.35
C TYR A 62 -0.76 -3.84 -25.20
N ALA A 63 0.17 -3.41 -26.05
CA ALA A 63 1.60 -3.73 -25.92
C ALA A 63 2.18 -3.11 -24.63
N THR A 64 1.77 -1.88 -24.32
CA THR A 64 2.16 -1.18 -23.09
C THR A 64 1.63 -1.92 -21.86
N GLU A 65 0.35 -2.27 -21.88
CA GLU A 65 -0.32 -2.98 -20.78
C GLU A 65 0.21 -4.40 -20.61
N LEU A 66 0.51 -5.12 -21.69
CA LEU A 66 1.11 -6.46 -21.64
C LEU A 66 2.61 -6.44 -21.32
N HIS A 67 3.23 -5.25 -21.23
CA HIS A 67 4.68 -5.07 -21.16
C HIS A 67 5.43 -5.85 -22.25
N ASP A 68 4.88 -5.89 -23.46
CA ASP A 68 5.48 -6.58 -24.61
C ASP A 68 6.60 -5.71 -25.19
N THR A 69 7.78 -5.79 -24.57
CA THR A 69 8.95 -4.95 -24.89
C THR A 69 9.42 -5.12 -26.33
N LYS A 70 9.23 -6.31 -26.91
CA LYS A 70 9.56 -6.60 -28.32
C LYS A 70 8.63 -5.87 -29.28
N LEU A 71 7.34 -5.83 -28.97
CA LEU A 71 6.37 -5.11 -29.78
C LEU A 71 6.52 -3.59 -29.61
N LEU A 72 6.79 -3.13 -28.39
CA LEU A 72 7.05 -1.72 -28.10
C LEU A 72 8.31 -1.19 -28.80
N SER A 73 9.38 -1.98 -28.89
CA SER A 73 10.60 -1.56 -29.61
C SER A 73 10.36 -1.41 -31.12
N LYS A 74 9.54 -2.28 -31.72
CA LYS A 74 9.11 -2.14 -33.12
C LYS A 74 8.28 -0.86 -33.34
N LEU A 75 7.38 -0.56 -32.39
CA LEU A 75 6.53 0.64 -32.41
C LEU A 75 7.28 1.94 -32.08
N ALA A 76 8.55 1.88 -31.67
CA ALA A 76 9.37 3.06 -31.43
C ALA A 76 9.85 3.72 -32.74
N GLY A 77 9.91 2.96 -33.85
CA GLY A 77 10.31 3.45 -35.16
C GLY A 77 9.26 4.33 -35.86
N GLY A 78 8.02 4.34 -35.36
CA GLY A 78 6.90 5.06 -35.95
C GLY A 78 5.57 4.37 -35.63
N ASP A 79 4.47 4.94 -36.11
CA ASP A 79 3.20 4.21 -36.12
C ASP A 79 3.24 3.05 -37.12
N MET A 80 2.36 2.07 -36.94
CA MET A 80 2.30 0.88 -37.80
C MET A 80 2.11 1.20 -39.29
N ILE A 81 1.57 2.36 -39.67
CA ILE A 81 1.45 2.78 -41.07
C ILE A 81 2.80 3.32 -41.54
N ALA A 82 3.44 4.20 -40.77
CA ALA A 82 4.71 4.84 -41.10
C ALA A 82 5.86 3.84 -41.28
N ILE A 83 5.84 2.74 -40.53
CA ILE A 83 6.83 1.65 -40.65
C ILE A 83 6.39 0.56 -41.65
N GLU A 84 5.32 0.81 -42.42
CA GLU A 84 4.74 -0.11 -43.41
C GLU A 84 4.47 -1.52 -42.85
N ALA A 85 3.99 -1.60 -41.61
CA ALA A 85 3.82 -2.87 -40.92
C ALA A 85 2.81 -3.77 -41.65
N THR A 86 3.22 -5.01 -41.90
CA THR A 86 2.34 -6.07 -42.38
C THR A 86 2.07 -7.09 -41.27
N TYR A 87 0.90 -7.73 -41.25
CA TYR A 87 0.55 -8.68 -40.20
C TYR A 87 -0.42 -9.76 -40.67
N HIS A 88 -0.38 -10.93 -40.04
CA HIS A 88 -1.45 -11.90 -40.17
C HIS A 88 -2.66 -11.49 -39.33
N THR A 89 -3.86 -11.55 -39.89
CA THR A 89 -5.10 -11.31 -39.15
C THR A 89 -5.20 -12.21 -37.91
N LYS A 90 -4.76 -13.47 -38.02
CA LYS A 90 -4.74 -14.42 -36.89
C LYS A 90 -3.82 -13.97 -35.76
N CYS A 91 -2.66 -13.42 -36.07
CA CYS A 91 -1.72 -12.93 -35.07
C CYS A 91 -2.25 -11.68 -34.36
N LEU A 92 -2.88 -10.75 -35.09
CA LEU A 92 -3.54 -9.59 -34.49
C LEU A 92 -4.67 -10.01 -33.54
N VAL A 93 -5.52 -10.95 -33.98
CA VAL A 93 -6.61 -11.49 -33.16
C VAL A 93 -6.06 -12.20 -31.92
N ALA A 94 -5.01 -13.02 -32.07
CA ALA A 94 -4.36 -13.71 -30.96
C ALA A 94 -3.77 -12.71 -29.95
N PHE A 95 -3.14 -11.64 -30.44
CA PHE A 95 -2.61 -10.56 -29.61
C PHE A 95 -3.72 -9.85 -28.82
N TYR A 96 -4.83 -9.49 -29.47
CA TYR A 96 -5.97 -8.90 -28.77
C TYR A 96 -6.65 -9.87 -27.79
N ASN A 97 -6.71 -11.17 -28.10
CA ASN A 97 -7.22 -12.18 -27.18
C ASN A 97 -6.34 -12.29 -25.93
N ARG A 98 -5.01 -12.29 -26.09
CA ARG A 98 -4.05 -12.28 -24.98
C ARG A 98 -4.25 -11.04 -24.10
N ALA A 99 -4.43 -9.87 -24.70
CA ALA A 99 -4.74 -8.65 -23.96
C ALA A 99 -6.03 -8.78 -23.16
N ARG A 100 -7.13 -9.24 -23.79
CA ARG A 100 -8.43 -9.46 -23.13
C ARG A 100 -8.37 -10.44 -21.96
N GLN A 101 -7.59 -11.51 -22.09
CA GLN A 101 -7.41 -12.50 -21.02
C GLN A 101 -6.77 -11.87 -19.79
N LYS A 102 -5.73 -11.04 -19.96
CA LYS A 102 -5.07 -10.32 -18.87
C LYS A 102 -6.05 -9.44 -18.07
N TYR A 103 -6.92 -8.69 -18.76
CA TYR A 103 -7.95 -7.88 -18.10
C TYR A 103 -8.95 -8.71 -17.31
N SER A 104 -9.32 -9.89 -17.83
CA SER A 104 -10.29 -10.76 -17.17
C SER A 104 -9.71 -11.35 -15.89
N THR A 105 -8.43 -11.74 -15.90
CA THR A 105 -7.73 -12.24 -14.72
C THR A 105 -7.47 -11.15 -13.70
N GLU A 106 -6.95 -9.99 -14.12
CA GLU A 106 -6.69 -8.86 -13.21
C GLU A 106 -7.97 -8.38 -12.53
N ASN A 107 -9.07 -8.23 -13.28
CA ASN A 107 -10.35 -7.82 -12.71
C ASN A 107 -10.91 -8.86 -11.73
N ALA A 108 -10.75 -10.16 -12.03
CA ALA A 108 -11.16 -11.23 -11.12
C ALA A 108 -10.34 -11.24 -9.81
N GLU A 109 -9.02 -11.01 -9.89
CA GLU A 109 -8.13 -10.91 -8.73
C GLU A 109 -8.43 -9.66 -7.88
N HIS A 110 -8.70 -8.52 -8.50
CA HIS A 110 -9.09 -7.31 -7.76
C HIS A 110 -10.46 -7.48 -7.07
N GLN A 111 -11.42 -8.13 -7.74
CA GLN A 111 -12.72 -8.43 -7.15
C GLN A 111 -12.63 -9.45 -6.02
N SER A 112 -11.78 -10.48 -6.14
CA SER A 112 -11.56 -11.44 -5.08
C SER A 112 -10.90 -10.78 -3.88
N ALA A 113 -9.85 -9.98 -4.06
CA ALA A 113 -9.20 -9.23 -2.99
C ALA A 113 -10.19 -8.30 -2.27
N SER A 114 -10.97 -7.51 -3.03
CA SER A 114 -12.00 -6.63 -2.46
C SER A 114 -13.03 -7.40 -1.63
N ARG A 115 -13.46 -8.57 -2.11
CA ARG A 115 -14.40 -9.44 -1.40
C ARG A 115 -13.81 -10.01 -0.11
N LEU A 116 -12.55 -10.43 -0.11
CA LEU A 116 -11.88 -10.92 1.10
C LEU A 116 -11.72 -9.80 2.13
N HIS A 117 -11.40 -8.58 1.70
CA HIS A 117 -11.39 -7.40 2.58
C HIS A 117 -12.74 -7.09 3.22
N ALA A 118 -13.84 -7.29 2.49
CA ALA A 118 -15.20 -7.14 3.02
C ALA A 118 -15.54 -8.21 4.06
N ILE A 119 -15.16 -9.47 3.80
CA ILE A 119 -15.35 -10.58 4.76
C ILE A 119 -14.55 -10.32 6.04
N ALA A 120 -13.28 -9.94 5.92
CA ALA A 120 -12.44 -9.63 7.07
C ALA A 120 -13.01 -8.49 7.93
N PHE A 121 -13.57 -7.48 7.27
CA PHE A 121 -14.17 -6.35 7.95
C PHE A 121 -15.46 -6.75 8.69
N ALA A 122 -16.33 -7.54 8.05
CA ALA A 122 -17.53 -8.06 8.69
C ALA A 122 -17.21 -8.93 9.92
N GLN A 123 -16.15 -9.73 9.87
CA GLN A 123 -15.70 -10.50 11.03
C GLN A 123 -15.22 -9.61 12.19
N LEU A 124 -14.47 -8.54 11.88
CA LEU A 124 -14.04 -7.58 12.89
C LEU A 124 -15.22 -6.85 13.54
N VAL A 125 -16.21 -6.45 12.73
CA VAL A 125 -17.46 -5.86 13.23
C VAL A 125 -18.19 -6.85 14.15
N CYS A 126 -18.37 -8.10 13.70
CA CYS A 126 -18.99 -9.15 14.51
C CYS A 126 -18.28 -9.38 15.84
N TYR A 127 -16.94 -9.33 15.85
CA TYR A 127 -16.15 -9.42 17.08
C TYR A 127 -16.48 -8.27 18.04
N ILE A 128 -16.49 -7.03 17.56
CA ILE A 128 -16.79 -5.83 18.38
C ILE A 128 -18.23 -5.90 18.92
N GLU A 129 -19.20 -6.23 18.06
CA GLU A 129 -20.60 -6.29 18.43
C GLU A 129 -20.92 -7.41 19.43
N GLY A 130 -20.11 -8.47 19.48
CA GLY A 130 -20.22 -9.52 20.48
C GLY A 130 -20.08 -9.03 21.93
N PHE A 131 -19.59 -7.80 22.15
CA PHE A 131 -19.46 -7.21 23.47
C PHE A 131 -20.62 -6.29 23.87
N ARG A 132 -21.65 -6.12 23.02
CA ARG A 132 -22.80 -5.22 23.29
C ARG A 132 -23.57 -5.58 24.57
N GLU A 133 -23.64 -6.88 24.90
CA GLU A 133 -24.40 -7.40 26.05
C GLU A 133 -23.49 -7.84 27.21
N CYS A 134 -22.23 -7.39 27.23
CA CYS A 134 -21.27 -7.81 28.25
C CYS A 134 -21.39 -6.95 29.52
N ASP A 135 -22.25 -7.36 30.45
CA ASP A 135 -22.49 -6.63 31.72
C ASP A 135 -21.30 -6.64 32.70
N LYS A 136 -20.29 -7.48 32.46
CA LYS A 136 -19.17 -7.68 33.41
C LYS A 136 -18.02 -6.70 33.19
N THR A 137 -17.78 -6.30 31.94
CA THR A 137 -16.61 -5.50 31.57
C THR A 137 -17.01 -4.47 30.54
N VAL A 138 -16.60 -3.24 30.76
CA VAL A 138 -16.81 -2.16 29.79
C VAL A 138 -15.80 -2.38 28.66
N PRO A 139 -16.25 -2.71 27.44
CA PRO A 139 -15.33 -3.04 26.37
C PRO A 139 -14.65 -1.77 25.85
N VAL A 140 -13.32 -1.81 25.77
CA VAL A 140 -12.50 -0.77 25.15
C VAL A 140 -11.61 -1.44 24.11
N PHE A 141 -11.58 -0.90 22.90
CA PHE A 141 -10.91 -1.51 21.76
C PHE A 141 -9.76 -0.61 21.28
N PRO A 142 -8.49 -0.93 21.62
CA PRO A 142 -7.36 -0.21 21.06
C PRO A 142 -7.32 -0.37 19.54
N LEU A 143 -7.26 0.74 18.80
CA LEU A 143 -7.25 0.72 17.34
C LEU A 143 -6.06 -0.06 16.77
N VAL A 144 -4.92 -0.06 17.47
CA VAL A 144 -3.74 -0.85 17.11
C VAL A 144 -4.04 -2.35 17.15
N GLU A 145 -4.78 -2.82 18.16
CA GLU A 145 -5.14 -4.24 18.29
C GLU A 145 -6.20 -4.63 17.26
N LEU A 146 -7.19 -3.75 17.00
CA LEU A 146 -8.14 -3.97 15.91
C LEU A 146 -7.46 -4.05 14.54
N SER A 147 -6.43 -3.21 14.32
CA SER A 147 -5.64 -3.25 13.09
C SER A 147 -4.86 -4.57 12.94
N LYS A 148 -4.29 -5.10 14.02
CA LYS A 148 -3.60 -6.39 14.01
C LYS A 148 -4.58 -7.54 13.77
N MET A 149 -5.74 -7.51 14.42
CA MET A 149 -6.79 -8.51 14.22
C MET A 149 -7.27 -8.51 12.77
N TYR A 150 -7.53 -7.33 12.20
CA TYR A 150 -7.90 -7.20 10.80
C TYR A 150 -6.85 -7.78 9.85
N SER A 151 -5.56 -7.50 10.11
CA SER A 151 -4.44 -8.10 9.38
C SER A 151 -4.43 -9.63 9.50
N SER A 152 -4.52 -10.17 10.72
CA SER A 152 -4.56 -11.62 10.95
C SER A 152 -5.69 -12.29 10.18
N ILE A 153 -6.88 -11.68 10.18
CA ILE A 153 -8.03 -12.21 9.44
C ILE A 153 -7.76 -12.21 7.92
N LEU A 154 -7.10 -11.18 7.38
CA LEU A 154 -6.74 -11.15 5.96
C LEU A 154 -5.72 -12.23 5.60
N GLU A 155 -4.74 -12.48 6.47
CA GLU A 155 -3.76 -13.57 6.31
C GLU A 155 -4.46 -14.94 6.32
N ASP A 156 -5.38 -15.17 7.25
CA ASP A 156 -6.17 -16.42 7.34
C ASP A 156 -7.05 -16.64 6.09
N LEU A 157 -7.48 -15.56 5.45
CA LEU A 157 -8.23 -15.58 4.19
C LEU A 157 -7.33 -15.72 2.94
N GLY A 158 -6.00 -15.82 3.11
CA GLY A 158 -5.03 -16.01 2.04
C GLY A 158 -4.65 -14.73 1.28
N VAL A 159 -4.84 -13.55 1.89
CA VAL A 159 -4.40 -12.27 1.31
C VAL A 159 -2.98 -11.98 1.75
N ASP A 160 -2.03 -12.01 0.81
CA ASP A 160 -0.66 -11.55 1.04
C ASP A 160 -0.64 -10.04 1.33
N GLN A 161 -0.43 -9.67 2.60
CA GLN A 161 -0.29 -8.29 3.03
C GLN A 161 1.05 -7.68 2.60
N THR A 162 1.17 -7.36 1.30
CA THR A 162 2.30 -6.55 0.80
C THR A 162 2.18 -5.08 1.20
N ALA A 163 0.95 -4.62 1.48
CA ALA A 163 0.65 -3.25 1.89
C ALA A 163 0.14 -3.20 3.33
N ARG A 164 0.70 -2.29 4.13
CA ARG A 164 0.28 -2.02 5.50
C ARG A 164 -1.17 -1.54 5.54
N VAL A 165 -2.00 -2.16 6.36
CA VAL A 165 -3.39 -1.72 6.61
C VAL A 165 -3.40 -0.25 7.05
N HIS A 166 -4.19 0.59 6.38
CA HIS A 166 -4.35 1.98 6.75
C HIS A 166 -5.26 2.12 7.97
N THR A 167 -4.66 2.14 9.15
CA THR A 167 -5.34 2.08 10.45
C THR A 167 -6.39 3.18 10.65
N MET A 168 -6.16 4.39 10.14
CA MET A 168 -7.15 5.48 10.20
C MET A 168 -8.38 5.22 9.33
N ARG A 169 -8.20 4.58 8.17
CA ARG A 169 -9.30 4.23 7.26
C ARG A 169 -10.12 3.09 7.85
N LEU A 170 -9.47 2.17 8.55
CA LEU A 170 -10.17 1.15 9.33
C LEU A 170 -11.02 1.79 10.44
N LYS A 171 -10.47 2.78 11.16
CA LYS A 171 -11.19 3.55 12.18
C LYS A 171 -12.46 4.19 11.61
N GLU A 172 -12.34 4.93 10.51
CA GLU A 172 -13.46 5.61 9.83
C GLU A 172 -14.54 4.63 9.38
N LYS A 173 -14.13 3.48 8.82
CA LYS A 173 -15.09 2.43 8.43
C LYS A 173 -15.82 1.84 9.63
N LEU A 174 -15.13 1.60 10.74
CA LEU A 174 -15.73 1.06 11.95
C LEU A 174 -16.76 2.04 12.55
N GLU A 175 -16.43 3.33 12.62
CA GLU A 175 -17.37 4.38 13.09
C GLU A 175 -18.58 4.52 12.14
N ALA A 176 -18.42 4.26 10.84
CA ALA A 176 -19.50 4.32 9.87
C ALA A 176 -20.46 3.12 9.96
N ASP A 177 -19.95 1.91 10.16
CA ASP A 177 -20.76 0.69 10.27
C ASP A 177 -21.34 0.47 11.68
N ILE A 178 -20.69 1.01 12.72
CA ILE A 178 -21.10 0.90 14.12
C ILE A 178 -21.31 2.32 14.66
N PRO A 179 -22.51 2.90 14.51
CA PRO A 179 -22.74 4.33 14.75
C PRO A 179 -22.51 4.80 16.19
N ASP A 180 -22.67 3.88 17.15
CA ASP A 180 -22.46 4.13 18.57
C ASP A 180 -21.03 3.80 19.03
N LEU A 181 -20.15 3.34 18.13
CA LEU A 181 -18.72 3.13 18.43
C LEU A 181 -17.95 4.42 18.16
N ILE A 182 -17.43 5.03 19.21
CA ILE A 182 -16.74 6.32 19.13
C ILE A 182 -15.26 6.13 19.42
N SER A 183 -14.40 6.83 18.67
CA SER A 183 -12.97 6.87 18.96
C SER A 183 -12.56 8.04 19.85
N TYR A 184 -11.62 7.76 20.75
CA TYR A 184 -11.00 8.71 21.65
C TYR A 184 -9.49 8.67 21.45
N LYS A 185 -8.89 9.86 21.37
CA LYS A 185 -7.45 10.00 21.27
C LYS A 185 -6.86 10.20 22.67
N GLN A 186 -5.99 9.28 23.09
CA GLN A 186 -5.24 9.37 24.32
C GLN A 186 -3.75 9.46 24.00
N GLY A 187 -3.23 10.70 23.90
CA GLY A 187 -1.85 10.94 23.48
C GLY A 187 -1.60 10.48 22.04
N ARG A 188 -0.77 9.43 21.87
CA ARG A 188 -0.47 8.82 20.55
C ARG A 188 -1.41 7.68 20.19
N ASP A 189 -2.15 7.16 21.17
CA ASP A 189 -3.00 6.01 21.00
C ASP A 189 -4.44 6.43 20.71
N ILE A 190 -5.13 5.59 19.95
CA ILE A 190 -6.55 5.73 19.65
C ILE A 190 -7.26 4.50 20.18
N VAL A 191 -8.30 4.71 20.97
CA VAL A 191 -9.16 3.66 21.52
C VAL A 191 -10.58 3.90 21.06
N LEU A 192 -11.35 2.83 20.85
CA LEU A 192 -12.77 2.90 20.52
C LEU A 192 -13.59 2.31 21.67
N ALA A 193 -14.73 2.91 21.97
CA ALA A 193 -15.68 2.41 22.96
C ALA A 193 -17.10 2.77 22.52
N PHE A 194 -18.08 2.01 23.00
CA PHE A 194 -19.48 2.36 22.74
C PHE A 194 -19.89 3.59 23.56
N ASP A 195 -20.64 4.50 22.93
CA ASP A 195 -21.11 5.76 23.52
C ASP A 195 -21.92 5.52 24.81
N GLN A 196 -22.81 4.52 24.77
CA GLN A 196 -23.63 4.12 25.92
C GLN A 196 -22.81 3.69 27.15
N HIS A 197 -21.54 3.32 26.98
CA HIS A 197 -20.64 2.91 28.05
C HIS A 197 -19.58 3.96 28.39
N MET A 198 -19.61 5.17 27.79
CA MET A 198 -18.66 6.24 28.12
C MET A 198 -18.62 6.54 29.62
N GLY A 199 -19.79 6.63 30.26
CA GLY A 199 -19.89 6.88 31.70
C GLY A 199 -19.14 5.81 32.50
N ASP A 200 -19.29 4.55 32.12
CA ASP A 200 -18.63 3.43 32.80
C ASP A 200 -17.13 3.35 32.48
N VAL A 201 -16.71 3.72 31.27
CA VAL A 201 -15.29 3.86 30.88
C VAL A 201 -14.62 4.92 31.75
N ILE A 202 -15.23 6.10 31.86
CA ILE A 202 -14.71 7.22 32.66
C ILE A 202 -14.71 6.84 34.14
N MET A 203 -15.80 6.26 34.64
CA MET A 203 -15.91 5.80 36.03
C MET A 203 -14.81 4.78 36.36
N LYS A 204 -14.60 3.74 35.53
CA LYS A 204 -13.51 2.78 35.72
C LYS A 204 -12.12 3.39 35.63
N ALA A 205 -11.93 4.41 34.79
CA ALA A 205 -10.67 5.14 34.71
C ALA A 205 -10.41 5.96 35.99
N CYS A 206 -11.46 6.58 36.56
CA CYS A 206 -11.41 7.32 37.83
C CYS A 206 -11.30 6.40 39.05
N GLU A 207 -11.87 5.19 39.02
CA GLU A 207 -11.72 4.20 40.10
C GLU A 207 -10.29 3.67 40.22
N ARG A 208 -9.53 3.67 39.12
CA ARG A 208 -8.09 3.37 39.13
C ARG A 208 -7.22 4.59 39.49
N ASP A 209 -7.82 5.68 39.96
CA ASP A 209 -7.06 6.77 40.52
C ASP A 209 -6.46 6.28 41.84
N ASN A 210 -5.15 6.00 41.82
CA ASN A 210 -4.38 5.61 42.99
C ASN A 210 -4.56 6.60 44.14
N ASP A 211 -4.95 7.84 43.85
CA ASP A 211 -5.26 8.86 44.84
C ASP A 211 -6.47 8.48 45.70
N SER A 212 -7.48 7.80 45.15
CA SER A 212 -8.63 7.29 45.92
C SER A 212 -8.19 6.21 46.91
N GLU A 213 -7.43 5.21 46.47
CA GLU A 213 -6.89 4.18 47.37
C GLU A 213 -5.91 4.77 48.40
N ALA A 214 -5.04 5.69 47.98
CA ALA A 214 -4.14 6.43 48.87
C ALA A 214 -4.90 7.25 49.91
N LEU A 215 -6.05 7.84 49.55
CA LEU A 215 -6.91 8.58 50.48
C LEU A 215 -7.59 7.64 51.48
N HIS A 216 -8.06 6.47 51.04
CA HIS A 216 -8.62 5.45 51.94
C HIS A 216 -7.56 4.92 52.92
N LEU A 217 -6.36 4.62 52.43
CA LEU A 217 -5.21 4.23 53.25
C LEU A 217 -4.80 5.33 54.23
N ALA A 218 -4.74 6.60 53.79
CA ALA A 218 -4.43 7.73 54.65
C ALA A 218 -5.48 7.93 55.74
N ARG A 219 -6.76 7.74 55.42
CA ARG A 219 -7.86 7.77 56.40
C ARG A 219 -7.76 6.62 57.40
N ALA A 220 -7.52 5.40 56.95
CA ALA A 220 -7.33 4.23 57.81
C ALA A 220 -6.13 4.42 58.74
N ALA A 221 -4.98 4.84 58.20
CA ALA A 221 -3.77 5.12 58.97
C ALA A 221 -3.99 6.24 60.01
N ARG A 222 -4.78 7.28 59.68
CA ARG A 222 -5.14 8.35 60.62
C ARG A 222 -6.01 7.84 61.76
N ILE A 223 -6.96 6.94 61.50
CA ILE A 223 -7.81 6.33 62.53
C ILE A 223 -6.95 5.47 63.47
N ILE A 224 -6.13 4.58 62.92
CA ILE A 224 -5.21 3.73 63.69
C ILE A 224 -4.26 4.59 64.54
N ARG A 225 -3.64 5.61 63.94
CA ARG A 225 -2.77 6.54 64.64
C ARG A 225 -3.50 7.24 65.79
N ARG A 226 -4.72 7.72 65.54
CA ARG A 226 -5.56 8.33 66.58
C ARG A 226 -5.84 7.36 67.71
N GLU A 227 -6.18 6.10 67.43
CA GLU A 227 -6.43 5.12 68.48
C GLU A 227 -5.17 4.78 69.28
N ILE A 228 -4.02 4.56 68.61
CA ILE A 228 -2.73 4.29 69.25
C ILE A 228 -2.35 5.42 70.21
N PHE A 229 -2.51 6.68 69.79
CA PHE A 229 -2.06 7.83 70.57
C PHE A 229 -3.11 8.39 71.54
N ASN A 230 -4.41 8.13 71.34
CA ASN A 230 -5.45 8.56 72.27
C ASN A 230 -5.80 7.50 73.33
N HIS A 231 -5.39 6.24 73.16
CA HIS A 231 -5.45 5.27 74.25
C HIS A 231 -4.32 5.52 75.25
N HIS A 232 -4.57 6.41 76.21
CA HIS A 232 -3.67 6.74 77.33
C HIS A 232 -3.25 5.55 78.22
N ASN A 233 -3.78 4.34 78.01
CA ASN A 233 -3.62 3.23 78.96
C ASN A 233 -2.75 2.07 78.50
N LYS A 234 -2.14 2.09 77.30
CA LYS A 234 -1.19 1.05 76.87
C LYS A 234 -0.12 1.60 75.91
N LEU A 235 0.71 2.53 76.40
CA LEU A 235 2.00 2.75 75.77
C LEU A 235 2.88 1.53 76.06
N PHE A 236 3.41 0.89 75.02
CA PHE A 236 4.39 -0.18 75.17
C PHE A 236 5.62 0.39 75.90
N ASP A 237 5.95 -0.17 77.06
CA ASP A 237 7.01 0.32 77.95
C ASP A 237 8.42 -0.14 77.53
N GLY A 238 8.54 -0.76 76.36
CA GLY A 238 9.80 -1.32 75.87
C GLY A 238 10.12 -2.70 76.43
N SER A 239 9.23 -3.29 77.25
CA SER A 239 9.45 -4.60 77.86
C SER A 239 8.41 -5.62 77.41
N PHE A 240 8.86 -6.85 77.21
CA PHE A 240 7.97 -7.98 76.99
C PHE A 240 7.93 -8.85 78.26
N PRO A 241 6.77 -9.46 78.58
CA PRO A 241 6.69 -10.45 79.67
C PRO A 241 7.68 -11.58 79.45
N ARG A 242 8.29 -12.10 80.53
CA ARG A 242 9.36 -13.13 80.45
C ARG A 242 8.94 -14.44 79.78
N ASN A 243 7.64 -14.67 79.63
CA ASN A 243 7.01 -15.82 79.00
C ASN A 243 6.53 -15.56 77.56
N CYS A 244 6.82 -14.40 76.96
CA CYS A 244 6.35 -14.04 75.62
C CYS A 244 6.93 -14.91 74.47
N GLN A 245 7.95 -15.71 74.77
CA GLN A 245 8.63 -16.60 73.80
C GLN A 245 8.42 -18.08 74.13
N GLN A 246 7.52 -18.42 75.06
CA GLN A 246 7.22 -19.82 75.31
C GLN A 246 6.42 -20.40 74.13
N PRO A 247 6.84 -21.54 73.55
CA PRO A 247 6.04 -22.22 72.55
C PRO A 247 4.72 -22.68 73.17
N TRP A 248 3.64 -22.56 72.40
CA TRP A 248 2.30 -23.04 72.73
C TRP A 248 2.30 -24.53 73.13
#